data_AF-A0A0M3J168-F1
#
_entry.id   AF-A0A0M3J168-F1
#
_cell.length_a   1.000
_cell.length_b   1.000
_cell.length_c   1.000
_cell.angle_alpha   90.00
_cell.angle_beta   90.00
_cell.angle_gamma   90.00
#
_symmetry.space_group_name_H-M   'P 1'
#
loop_
_entity.id
_entity.type
_entity.pdbx_description
1 polymer ?
#
loop_
_entity_poly.entity_id
_entity_poly.type
_entity_poly.pdbx_seq_one_letter_code
_entity_poly.pdbx_strand_id
1 'polypeptide(L)'
;MKRLWSSSGSVAISRIVRRGIRQKRPVLEPSPSAANAPVEWLKESTTYADTHSAVVDPYTKSPYPDEDIEELLRKGEAQSSKSSAYKKWVAERHKKRKIFQLNFDHIPIEEQIVALFPGQGAQHVGMGSKLSECPEACRVYDEASEILGYDIKKLCLEGPKSKLDQTIYCQPAVFVSSMAALELAKSTKNSFMDRVTDTAGFSVGEYAALVLAGVISFQDALRLVNTRAKLMHECNQRIASGMVTVRVSAASRLDEAMADARELASEKGEEPICEIANFLFCGVKVVGASNTCLKFLEDNQERYAFQVVKRLAVSGAFHTRLMNDAIEPMRDALRGVELSAPRVNIYANYTGKIYGRKLARIRDNLIKQISSPVKWEQILQLLYRKHQDYKFPTYMEIGPGRQLGAMLVQVSKKAYKHYENIAP
;
A
#
# COMPACT_ATOMS: atom_id res chain seq x y z
N MET A 1 61.44 -0.23 -52.57
CA MET A 1 61.70 1.19 -52.25
C MET A 1 61.85 1.29 -50.74
N LYS A 2 63.10 1.20 -50.26
CA LYS A 2 63.86 2.27 -49.54
C LYS A 2 63.12 2.80 -48.28
N ARG A 3 63.51 2.43 -47.05
CA ARG A 3 64.68 2.90 -46.25
C ARG A 3 64.51 4.38 -45.84
N LEU A 4 64.63 4.84 -44.58
CA LEU A 4 65.78 4.79 -43.64
C LEU A 4 65.32 5.47 -42.32
N TRP A 5 65.56 4.88 -41.13
CA TRP A 5 66.62 5.18 -40.13
C TRP A 5 66.21 6.15 -39.01
N SER A 6 66.21 5.71 -37.74
CA SER A 6 67.34 5.61 -36.77
C SER A 6 67.51 6.93 -36.01
N SER A 7 67.94 7.08 -34.76
CA SER A 7 68.78 6.31 -33.82
C SER A 7 68.86 7.21 -32.56
N SER A 8 68.49 6.78 -31.34
CA SER A 8 69.31 6.13 -30.29
C SER A 8 70.25 7.03 -29.44
N GLY A 9 70.32 6.72 -28.12
CA GLY A 9 71.39 7.09 -27.16
C GLY A 9 70.91 8.03 -26.04
N SER A 10 70.70 7.69 -24.76
CA SER A 10 71.27 6.76 -23.76
C SER A 10 72.46 7.33 -22.94
N VAL A 11 72.43 7.04 -21.61
CA VAL A 11 73.52 7.06 -20.59
C VAL A 11 73.83 8.43 -19.90
N ALA A 12 74.03 8.64 -18.58
CA ALA A 12 73.88 7.87 -17.33
C ALA A 12 74.29 8.71 -16.06
N ILE A 13 73.71 8.36 -14.89
CA ILE A 13 74.28 8.20 -13.51
C ILE A 13 74.92 9.38 -12.72
N SER A 14 74.37 9.67 -11.52
CA SER A 14 75.03 9.53 -10.17
C SER A 14 74.06 9.94 -9.02
N ARG A 15 73.59 9.01 -8.16
CA ARG A 15 74.07 8.55 -6.82
C ARG A 15 73.60 9.35 -5.57
N ILE A 16 72.82 8.66 -4.70
CA ILE A 16 72.95 8.51 -3.20
C ILE A 16 72.56 9.73 -2.29
N VAL A 17 71.86 9.69 -1.12
CA VAL A 17 71.23 8.69 -0.21
C VAL A 17 70.38 9.42 0.89
N ARG A 18 69.29 8.77 1.36
CA ARG A 18 68.56 8.81 2.68
C ARG A 18 68.25 10.15 3.41
N ARG A 19 66.97 10.33 3.78
CA ARG A 19 66.38 10.08 5.14
C ARG A 19 64.91 10.54 5.17
N GLY A 20 64.04 9.73 5.77
CA GLY A 20 62.61 10.06 5.93
C GLY A 20 62.33 11.00 7.10
N ILE A 21 61.10 11.51 7.18
CA ILE A 21 60.25 11.62 8.39
C ILE A 21 58.85 12.15 7.98
N ARG A 22 57.85 11.66 8.71
CA ARG A 22 56.40 11.76 8.55
C ARG A 22 55.81 13.19 8.70
N GLN A 23 54.80 13.43 7.87
CA GLN A 23 53.51 14.13 8.03
C GLN A 23 53.26 15.08 9.23
N LYS A 24 52.69 16.26 8.91
CA LYS A 24 51.50 16.83 9.57
C LYS A 24 50.59 17.48 8.52
N ARG A 25 49.28 17.21 8.60
CA ARG A 25 48.20 17.85 7.81
C ARG A 25 47.98 19.30 8.24
N PRO A 26 47.41 20.14 7.36
CA PRO A 26 46.23 20.88 7.78
C PRO A 26 45.07 20.90 6.76
N VAL A 27 43.94 21.36 7.29
CA VAL A 27 42.55 21.47 6.82
C VAL A 27 42.37 22.39 5.62
N LEU A 28 41.41 22.10 4.73
CA LEU A 28 40.86 23.06 3.76
C LEU A 28 39.34 22.88 3.56
N GLU A 29 38.63 24.01 3.62
CA GLU A 29 37.21 24.23 3.30
C GLU A 29 36.98 24.42 1.77
N PRO A 30 35.71 24.39 1.29
CA PRO A 30 35.36 23.94 -0.07
C PRO A 30 35.11 25.09 -1.08
N SER A 31 35.16 24.76 -2.39
CA SER A 31 34.72 25.63 -3.49
C SER A 31 33.63 24.97 -4.37
N PRO A 32 32.85 25.76 -5.14
CA PRO A 32 31.54 25.34 -5.67
C PRO A 32 31.48 25.11 -7.19
N SER A 33 30.46 24.30 -7.55
CA SER A 33 29.73 24.18 -8.82
C SER A 33 30.45 23.67 -10.09
N ALA A 34 29.95 22.53 -10.58
CA ALA A 34 29.73 22.28 -12.01
C ALA A 34 28.45 21.45 -12.15
N ALA A 35 27.49 21.98 -12.90
CA ALA A 35 26.19 21.39 -13.17
C ALA A 35 26.21 20.45 -14.38
N ASN A 36 25.26 19.51 -14.37
CA ASN A 36 24.62 18.85 -15.51
C ASN A 36 25.41 17.86 -16.37
N ALA A 37 25.30 16.58 -16.01
CA ALA A 37 25.02 15.49 -16.95
C ALA A 37 24.09 14.47 -16.27
N PRO A 38 22.99 14.00 -16.90
CA PRO A 38 22.17 12.95 -16.32
C PRO A 38 22.92 11.61 -16.37
N VAL A 39 23.08 11.00 -15.20
CA VAL A 39 23.86 9.76 -15.01
C VAL A 39 23.06 8.55 -15.50
N GLU A 40 23.78 7.67 -16.18
CA GLU A 40 23.34 6.54 -17.02
C GLU A 40 22.69 5.35 -16.29
N TRP A 41 22.19 5.53 -15.05
CA TRP A 41 21.51 4.47 -14.27
C TRP A 41 19.97 4.48 -14.41
N LEU A 42 19.44 5.41 -15.20
CA LEU A 42 18.00 5.66 -15.35
C LEU A 42 17.29 4.81 -16.42
N LYS A 43 17.96 3.77 -16.96
CA LYS A 43 17.43 2.98 -18.09
C LYS A 43 16.85 1.62 -17.74
N GLU A 44 16.95 1.14 -16.51
CA GLU A 44 16.44 -0.20 -16.19
C GLU A 44 15.58 -0.24 -14.90
N SER A 45 14.32 -0.60 -15.11
CA SER A 45 13.28 -1.06 -14.17
C SER A 45 12.31 -0.04 -13.55
N THR A 46 11.03 -0.39 -13.70
CA THR A 46 9.81 0.35 -13.40
C THR A 46 9.02 -0.39 -12.32
N THR A 47 9.17 -0.03 -11.04
CA THR A 47 8.25 -0.45 -9.96
C THR A 47 8.02 0.65 -8.91
N TYR A 48 7.02 0.42 -8.04
CA TYR A 48 6.71 1.30 -6.90
C TYR A 48 7.83 1.34 -5.84
N ALA A 49 8.71 0.33 -5.82
CA ALA A 49 9.89 0.30 -4.94
C ALA A 49 10.93 1.39 -5.29
N ASP A 50 11.00 1.82 -6.55
CA ASP A 50 12.02 2.77 -7.03
C ASP A 50 11.69 4.23 -6.69
N THR A 51 10.45 4.51 -6.27
CA THR A 51 10.05 5.82 -5.73
C THR A 51 10.67 6.14 -4.38
N HIS A 52 11.32 5.16 -3.75
CA HIS A 52 11.73 5.22 -2.35
C HIS A 52 13.01 6.05 -2.11
N SER A 53 13.80 6.35 -3.14
CA SER A 53 15.09 7.05 -2.98
C SER A 53 15.00 8.59 -2.98
N ALA A 54 13.83 9.18 -3.24
CA ALA A 54 13.66 10.63 -3.37
C ALA A 54 13.14 11.35 -2.10
N VAL A 55 12.96 10.65 -0.98
CA VAL A 55 12.22 11.20 0.18
C VAL A 55 12.99 11.03 1.48
N VAL A 56 13.98 11.91 1.70
CA VAL A 56 14.49 12.20 3.04
C VAL A 56 14.85 13.69 3.13
N ASP A 57 13.96 14.49 3.70
CA ASP A 57 14.37 15.70 4.43
C ASP A 57 13.79 15.61 5.87
N PRO A 58 14.64 15.52 6.91
CA PRO A 58 14.23 15.38 8.29
C PRO A 58 13.88 16.69 9.02
N TYR A 59 13.80 17.85 8.36
CA TYR A 59 13.67 19.16 9.06
C TYR A 59 12.47 20.04 8.70
N THR A 60 11.26 19.49 8.58
CA THR A 60 10.07 20.35 8.55
C THR A 60 9.68 20.78 9.98
N LYS A 61 10.10 22.01 10.37
CA LYS A 61 9.56 22.73 11.53
C LYS A 61 8.06 23.01 11.33
N SER A 62 7.32 23.07 12.44
CA SER A 62 5.90 23.45 12.47
C SER A 62 5.69 24.78 11.74
N PRO A 63 4.64 24.93 10.90
CA PRO A 63 4.37 26.16 10.16
C PRO A 63 3.79 27.30 11.02
N TYR A 64 3.73 27.14 12.35
CA TYR A 64 3.19 28.14 13.28
C TYR A 64 4.31 28.66 14.21
N PRO A 65 4.36 29.97 14.50
CA PRO A 65 5.24 30.53 15.52
C PRO A 65 5.04 29.85 16.89
N ASP A 66 6.13 29.61 17.62
CA ASP A 66 6.08 28.89 18.91
C ASP A 66 5.18 29.61 19.95
N GLU A 67 5.11 30.94 19.89
CA GLU A 67 4.23 31.76 20.74
C GLU A 67 2.73 31.51 20.49
N ASP A 68 2.33 31.29 19.23
CA ASP A 68 0.94 30.97 18.86
C ASP A 68 0.53 29.57 19.38
N ILE A 69 1.49 28.64 19.43
CA ILE A 69 1.29 27.29 19.97
C ILE A 69 1.09 27.36 21.49
N GLU A 70 1.89 28.15 22.21
CA GLU A 70 1.73 28.33 23.66
C GLU A 70 0.41 29.03 24.01
N GLU A 71 -0.01 30.02 23.23
CA GLU A 71 -1.29 30.70 23.44
C GLU A 71 -2.48 29.77 23.16
N LEU A 72 -2.41 28.92 22.13
CA LEU A 72 -3.39 27.89 21.84
C LEU A 72 -3.48 26.84 22.96
N LEU A 73 -2.34 26.44 23.54
CA LEU A 73 -2.30 25.51 24.66
C LEU A 73 -2.92 26.13 25.93
N ARG A 74 -2.60 27.39 26.24
CA ARG A 74 -3.23 28.13 27.35
C ARG A 74 -4.75 28.30 27.17
N LYS A 75 -5.20 28.63 25.96
CA LYS A 75 -6.63 28.73 25.63
C LYS A 75 -7.34 27.37 25.73
N GLY A 76 -6.64 26.28 25.42
CA GLY A 76 -7.12 24.90 25.59
C GLY A 76 -7.29 24.50 27.06
N GLU A 77 -6.38 24.90 27.94
CA GLU A 77 -6.46 24.64 29.38
C GLU A 77 -7.63 25.37 30.05
N ALA A 78 -7.91 26.61 29.65
CA ALA A 78 -9.04 27.39 30.18
C ALA A 78 -10.43 26.84 29.79
N GLN A 79 -10.53 26.02 28.73
CA GLN A 79 -11.77 25.35 28.32
C GLN A 79 -12.04 24.01 29.03
N SER A 80 -11.15 23.58 29.93
CA SER A 80 -11.22 22.33 30.69
C SER A 80 -12.42 22.25 31.66
N SER A 81 -13.14 23.35 31.93
CA SER A 81 -14.36 23.35 32.74
C SER A 81 -15.58 22.68 32.07
N LYS A 82 -15.50 22.29 30.78
CA LYS A 82 -16.50 21.44 30.09
C LYS A 82 -16.31 19.92 30.28
N SER A 83 -15.38 19.53 31.16
CA SER A 83 -14.93 18.16 31.43
C SER A 83 -16.06 17.14 31.68
N SER A 84 -17.14 17.49 32.39
CA SER A 84 -18.21 16.53 32.73
C SER A 84 -19.11 16.16 31.53
N ALA A 85 -19.58 17.16 30.78
CA ALA A 85 -20.44 16.93 29.61
C ALA A 85 -19.67 16.28 28.45
N TYR A 86 -18.41 16.69 28.24
CA TYR A 86 -17.53 16.05 27.27
C TYR A 86 -17.22 14.59 27.66
N LYS A 87 -16.89 14.31 28.93
CA LYS A 87 -16.69 12.93 29.41
C LYS A 87 -17.95 12.08 29.27
N LYS A 88 -19.14 12.64 29.54
CA LYS A 88 -20.42 11.95 29.39
C LYS A 88 -20.76 11.67 27.93
N TRP A 89 -20.52 12.63 27.03
CA TRP A 89 -20.65 12.47 25.59
C TRP A 89 -19.66 11.46 25.01
N VAL A 90 -18.39 11.50 25.44
CA VAL A 90 -17.37 10.51 25.12
C VAL A 90 -17.80 9.13 25.63
N ALA A 91 -18.26 9.01 26.88
CA ALA A 91 -18.73 7.75 27.46
C ALA A 91 -19.95 7.16 26.73
N GLU A 92 -20.93 7.99 26.34
CA GLU A 92 -22.10 7.57 25.54
C GLU A 92 -21.70 7.16 24.12
N ARG A 93 -20.76 7.87 23.50
CA ARG A 93 -20.19 7.52 22.20
C ARG A 93 -19.36 6.23 22.27
N HIS A 94 -18.62 6.02 23.35
CA HIS A 94 -17.92 4.76 23.65
C HIS A 94 -18.92 3.61 23.88
N LYS A 95 -20.04 3.84 24.59
CA LYS A 95 -21.14 2.87 24.74
C LYS A 95 -21.76 2.49 23.39
N LYS A 96 -22.03 3.46 22.50
CA LYS A 96 -22.55 3.19 21.15
C LYS A 96 -21.51 2.50 20.24
N ARG A 97 -20.22 2.80 20.38
CA ARG A 97 -19.11 2.10 19.70
C ARG A 97 -19.02 0.62 20.13
N LYS A 98 -19.21 0.32 21.42
CA LYS A 98 -19.17 -1.06 21.96
C LYS A 98 -20.19 -2.01 21.33
N ILE A 99 -21.27 -1.52 20.72
CA ILE A 99 -22.32 -2.38 20.12
C ILE A 99 -21.87 -2.97 18.77
N PHE A 100 -20.98 -2.30 18.04
CA PHE A 100 -20.56 -2.73 16.69
C PHE A 100 -19.23 -3.47 16.65
N GLN A 101 -18.35 -3.24 17.64
CA GLN A 101 -17.00 -3.82 17.70
C GLN A 101 -16.95 -5.03 18.63
N LEU A 102 -16.13 -6.02 18.30
CA LEU A 102 -15.78 -7.11 19.20
C LEU A 102 -14.81 -6.61 20.28
N ASN A 103 -15.01 -7.05 21.51
CA ASN A 103 -14.25 -6.58 22.67
C ASN A 103 -13.06 -7.51 22.93
N PHE A 104 -11.86 -6.96 22.93
CA PHE A 104 -10.60 -7.64 23.24
C PHE A 104 -9.83 -6.99 24.41
N ASP A 105 -10.52 -6.26 25.28
CA ASP A 105 -9.92 -5.55 26.43
C ASP A 105 -9.21 -6.51 27.42
N HIS A 106 -9.47 -7.82 27.33
CA HIS A 106 -8.82 -8.85 28.13
C HIS A 106 -7.41 -9.22 27.64
N ILE A 107 -7.02 -8.79 26.44
CA ILE A 107 -5.68 -8.99 25.87
C ILE A 107 -4.90 -7.69 25.99
N PRO A 108 -3.74 -7.64 26.67
CA PRO A 108 -2.89 -6.45 26.72
C PRO A 108 -2.57 -5.92 25.32
N ILE A 109 -2.56 -4.60 25.13
CA ILE A 109 -2.45 -4.01 23.77
C ILE A 109 -1.16 -4.43 23.06
N GLU A 110 -0.06 -4.55 23.80
CA GLU A 110 1.25 -5.05 23.34
C GLU A 110 1.24 -6.52 22.91
N GLU A 111 0.25 -7.29 23.36
CA GLU A 111 0.07 -8.68 22.96
C GLU A 111 -0.89 -8.82 21.78
N GLN A 112 -1.73 -7.82 21.50
CA GLN A 112 -2.68 -7.85 20.39
C GLN A 112 -1.97 -7.83 19.03
N ILE A 113 -2.55 -8.53 18.06
CA ILE A 113 -2.11 -8.54 16.66
C ILE A 113 -3.18 -7.87 15.79
N VAL A 114 -2.73 -6.97 14.91
CA VAL A 114 -3.47 -6.42 13.78
C VAL A 114 -2.96 -7.09 12.52
N ALA A 115 -3.76 -7.97 11.93
CA ALA A 115 -3.40 -8.70 10.71
C ALA A 115 -3.74 -7.86 9.45
N LEU A 116 -2.73 -7.52 8.67
CA LEU A 116 -2.83 -6.71 7.46
C LEU A 116 -2.59 -7.56 6.22
N PHE A 117 -3.48 -7.48 5.23
CA PHE A 117 -3.39 -8.28 4.00
C PHE A 117 -3.14 -7.41 2.78
N PRO A 118 -2.05 -7.64 2.02
CA PRO A 118 -1.69 -6.82 0.86
C PRO A 118 -2.68 -6.99 -0.28
N GLY A 119 -2.65 -6.03 -1.21
CA GLY A 119 -3.47 -6.03 -2.41
C GLY A 119 -2.68 -6.27 -3.69
N GLN A 120 -3.36 -6.09 -4.83
CA GLN A 120 -2.71 -6.07 -6.14
C GLN A 120 -1.59 -5.02 -6.17
N GLY A 121 -0.47 -5.37 -6.79
CA GLY A 121 0.77 -4.59 -6.79
C GLY A 121 1.85 -5.16 -5.87
N ALA A 122 1.49 -6.05 -4.94
CA ALA A 122 2.43 -6.72 -4.05
C ALA A 122 3.03 -8.01 -4.63
N GLN A 123 2.46 -8.53 -5.72
CA GLN A 123 2.94 -9.73 -6.38
C GLN A 123 4.34 -9.55 -6.98
N HIS A 124 5.13 -10.60 -6.94
CA HIS A 124 6.42 -10.70 -7.61
C HIS A 124 6.72 -12.17 -7.91
N VAL A 125 7.50 -12.43 -8.96
CA VAL A 125 7.97 -13.78 -9.26
C VAL A 125 8.91 -14.23 -8.13
N GLY A 126 8.74 -15.46 -7.67
CA GLY A 126 9.44 -16.02 -6.51
C GLY A 126 8.69 -15.87 -5.19
N MET A 127 7.50 -15.24 -5.19
CA MET A 127 6.64 -15.25 -4.00
C MET A 127 6.10 -16.67 -3.77
N GLY A 128 6.15 -17.14 -2.53
CA GLY A 128 5.93 -18.56 -2.24
C GLY A 128 7.22 -19.40 -2.17
N SER A 129 8.40 -18.78 -2.23
CA SER A 129 9.66 -19.54 -2.13
C SER A 129 9.92 -20.09 -0.72
N LYS A 130 9.27 -19.53 0.31
CA LYS A 130 9.39 -20.00 1.70
C LYS A 130 8.37 -21.08 2.05
N LEU A 131 7.52 -21.49 1.10
CA LEU A 131 6.49 -22.51 1.29
C LEU A 131 7.06 -23.89 1.65
N SER A 132 8.29 -24.21 1.24
CA SER A 132 8.92 -25.51 1.58
C SER A 132 9.10 -25.69 3.09
N GLU A 133 9.06 -24.60 3.87
CA GLU A 133 9.20 -24.62 5.32
C GLU A 133 7.88 -24.96 6.04
N CYS A 134 6.73 -24.99 5.33
CA CYS A 134 5.41 -25.24 5.92
C CYS A 134 4.50 -26.06 4.97
N PRO A 135 4.26 -27.36 5.26
CA PRO A 135 3.38 -28.22 4.45
C PRO A 135 1.97 -27.69 4.27
N GLU A 136 1.41 -27.03 5.29
CA GLU A 136 0.09 -26.39 5.26
C GLU A 136 0.05 -25.28 4.19
N ALA A 137 1.10 -24.47 4.13
CA ALA A 137 1.23 -23.40 3.14
C ALA A 137 1.33 -23.96 1.71
N CYS A 138 2.01 -25.10 1.52
CA CYS A 138 2.02 -25.82 0.24
C CYS A 138 0.62 -26.32 -0.15
N ARG A 139 -0.13 -26.92 0.78
CA ARG A 139 -1.49 -27.43 0.51
C ARG A 139 -2.45 -26.32 0.05
N VAL A 140 -2.32 -25.10 0.59
CA VAL A 140 -3.11 -23.94 0.14
C VAL A 140 -2.91 -23.66 -1.35
N TYR A 141 -1.68 -23.77 -1.86
CA TYR A 141 -1.38 -23.57 -3.28
C TYR A 141 -1.87 -24.71 -4.16
N ASP A 142 -1.77 -25.95 -3.68
CA ASP A 142 -2.22 -27.12 -4.41
C ASP A 142 -3.75 -27.09 -4.55
N GLU A 143 -4.48 -26.86 -3.45
CA GLU A 143 -5.95 -26.68 -3.46
C GLU A 143 -6.36 -25.47 -4.33
N ALA A 144 -5.63 -24.36 -4.26
CA ALA A 144 -5.90 -23.20 -5.10
C ALA A 144 -5.75 -23.52 -6.59
N SER A 145 -4.74 -24.31 -6.96
CA SER A 145 -4.50 -24.70 -8.35
C SER A 145 -5.64 -25.56 -8.89
N GLU A 146 -6.16 -26.48 -8.06
CA GLU A 146 -7.33 -27.29 -8.39
C GLU A 146 -8.59 -26.43 -8.61
N ILE A 147 -8.86 -25.48 -7.71
CA ILE A 147 -10.03 -24.59 -7.80
C ILE A 147 -9.94 -23.66 -9.03
N LEU A 148 -8.74 -23.16 -9.33
CA LEU A 148 -8.51 -22.22 -10.43
C LEU A 148 -8.41 -22.90 -11.80
N GLY A 149 -8.10 -24.20 -11.82
CA GLY A 149 -7.89 -24.98 -13.05
C GLY A 149 -6.56 -24.70 -13.76
N TYR A 150 -5.60 -24.07 -13.06
CA TYR A 150 -4.23 -23.86 -13.54
C TYR A 150 -3.26 -23.79 -12.36
N ASP A 151 -1.98 -24.07 -12.64
CA ASP A 151 -0.94 -24.08 -11.62
C ASP A 151 -0.56 -22.66 -11.17
N ILE A 152 -1.23 -22.17 -10.12
CA ILE A 152 -0.96 -20.85 -9.53
C ILE A 152 0.39 -20.85 -8.80
N LYS A 153 0.81 -22.00 -8.26
CA LYS A 153 2.09 -22.14 -7.56
C LYS A 153 3.26 -21.89 -8.49
N LYS A 154 3.27 -22.56 -9.63
CA LYS A 154 4.28 -22.37 -10.68
C LYS A 154 4.28 -20.94 -11.18
N LEU A 155 3.11 -20.34 -11.40
CA LEU A 155 3.02 -18.95 -11.84
C LEU A 155 3.63 -17.96 -10.81
N CYS A 156 3.40 -18.18 -9.52
CA CYS A 156 3.97 -17.35 -8.46
C CYS A 156 5.49 -17.55 -8.32
N LEU A 157 5.98 -18.79 -8.40
CA LEU A 157 7.39 -19.12 -8.22
C LEU A 157 8.26 -18.76 -9.44
N GLU A 158 7.78 -19.06 -10.64
CA GLU A 158 8.57 -19.05 -11.87
C GLU A 158 8.12 -17.96 -12.87
N GLY A 159 6.89 -17.44 -12.73
CA GLY A 159 6.34 -16.46 -13.66
C GLY A 159 5.82 -17.06 -14.97
N PRO A 160 5.91 -16.34 -16.11
CA PRO A 160 6.62 -15.08 -16.31
C PRO A 160 5.94 -13.89 -15.62
N LYS A 161 6.75 -12.88 -15.25
CA LYS A 161 6.26 -11.64 -14.59
C LYS A 161 5.12 -10.98 -15.36
N SER A 162 5.23 -10.91 -16.69
CA SER A 162 4.21 -10.31 -17.57
C SER A 162 2.85 -11.00 -17.48
N LYS A 163 2.80 -12.31 -17.22
CA LYS A 163 1.57 -13.05 -16.97
C LYS A 163 1.09 -12.83 -15.54
N LEU A 164 1.99 -12.95 -14.57
CA LEU A 164 1.66 -12.76 -13.16
C LEU A 164 1.05 -11.38 -12.88
N ASP A 165 1.53 -10.33 -13.56
CA ASP A 165 1.04 -8.95 -13.38
C ASP A 165 -0.35 -8.69 -13.96
N GLN A 166 -0.88 -9.57 -14.81
CA GLN A 166 -2.23 -9.38 -15.34
C GLN A 166 -3.25 -9.53 -14.22
N THR A 167 -4.25 -8.66 -14.21
CA THR A 167 -5.28 -8.57 -13.16
C THR A 167 -5.93 -9.91 -12.83
N ILE A 168 -6.21 -10.72 -13.87
CA ILE A 168 -6.82 -12.05 -13.75
C ILE A 168 -5.96 -13.03 -12.95
N TYR A 169 -4.64 -12.85 -12.93
CA TYR A 169 -3.70 -13.72 -12.25
C TYR A 169 -3.17 -13.12 -10.94
N CYS A 170 -2.81 -11.82 -10.92
CA CYS A 170 -2.23 -11.22 -9.72
C CYS A 170 -3.18 -11.19 -8.53
N GLN A 171 -4.50 -11.03 -8.76
CA GLN A 171 -5.47 -11.01 -7.66
C GLN A 171 -5.58 -12.37 -6.95
N PRO A 172 -5.84 -13.49 -7.65
CA PRO A 172 -5.73 -14.83 -7.05
C PRO A 172 -4.35 -15.09 -6.46
N ALA A 173 -3.29 -14.70 -7.15
CA ALA A 173 -1.92 -14.95 -6.69
C ALA A 173 -1.64 -14.28 -5.33
N VAL A 174 -1.94 -12.98 -5.18
CA VAL A 174 -1.78 -12.26 -3.90
C VAL A 174 -2.65 -12.87 -2.81
N PHE A 175 -3.89 -13.24 -3.12
CA PHE A 175 -4.79 -13.86 -2.15
C PHE A 175 -4.25 -15.22 -1.67
N VAL A 176 -3.88 -16.12 -2.57
CA VAL A 176 -3.36 -17.46 -2.25
C VAL A 176 -2.05 -17.35 -1.47
N SER A 177 -1.12 -16.50 -1.92
CA SER A 177 0.12 -16.20 -1.21
C SER A 177 -0.13 -15.66 0.20
N SER A 178 -1.17 -14.83 0.39
CA SER A 178 -1.55 -14.32 1.71
C SER A 178 -2.14 -15.41 2.61
N MET A 179 -2.90 -16.36 2.06
CA MET A 179 -3.42 -17.51 2.80
C MET A 179 -2.31 -18.50 3.18
N ALA A 180 -1.34 -18.70 2.31
CA ALA A 180 -0.16 -19.50 2.62
C ALA A 180 0.70 -18.85 3.71
N ALA A 181 0.92 -17.53 3.65
CA ALA A 181 1.57 -16.77 4.71
C ALA A 181 0.79 -16.81 6.04
N LEU A 182 -0.55 -16.89 5.98
CA LEU A 182 -1.39 -17.06 7.17
C LEU A 182 -1.15 -18.43 7.83
N GLU A 183 -1.06 -19.51 7.05
CA GLU A 183 -0.70 -20.82 7.59
C GLU A 183 0.71 -20.83 8.19
N LEU A 184 1.67 -20.14 7.56
CA LEU A 184 3.01 -19.96 8.13
C LEU A 184 2.97 -19.16 9.44
N ALA A 185 2.15 -18.11 9.54
CA ALA A 185 1.98 -17.36 10.77
C ALA A 185 1.39 -18.24 11.89
N LYS A 186 0.38 -19.07 11.59
CA LYS A 186 -0.22 -20.00 12.55
C LYS A 186 0.78 -21.05 13.05
N SER A 187 1.67 -21.54 12.18
CA SER A 187 2.64 -22.58 12.55
C SER A 187 3.85 -22.03 13.33
N THR A 188 4.28 -20.80 13.03
CA THR A 188 5.50 -20.21 13.61
C THR A 188 5.26 -19.30 14.81
N LYS A 189 4.04 -18.77 14.99
CA LYS A 189 3.72 -17.83 16.07
C LYS A 189 2.78 -18.49 17.07
N ASN A 190 3.28 -18.72 18.30
CA ASN A 190 2.48 -19.31 19.37
C ASN A 190 1.24 -18.46 19.69
N SER A 191 0.09 -19.11 19.87
CA SER A 191 -1.20 -18.48 20.16
C SER A 191 -1.57 -17.34 19.18
N PHE A 192 -1.13 -17.44 17.92
CA PHE A 192 -1.40 -16.41 16.90
C PHE A 192 -2.88 -16.05 16.83
N MET A 193 -3.75 -17.04 16.63
CA MET A 193 -5.19 -16.81 16.46
C MET A 193 -5.86 -16.21 17.71
N ASP A 194 -5.38 -16.55 18.90
CA ASP A 194 -5.91 -16.02 20.17
C ASP A 194 -5.56 -14.55 20.36
N ARG A 195 -4.50 -14.07 19.69
CA ARG A 195 -3.97 -12.71 19.82
C ARG A 195 -4.44 -11.78 18.70
N VAL A 196 -4.96 -12.30 17.58
CA VAL A 196 -5.50 -11.43 16.52
C VAL A 196 -6.81 -10.81 16.97
N THR A 197 -6.84 -9.47 17.07
CA THR A 197 -8.03 -8.72 17.49
C THR A 197 -8.67 -7.96 16.35
N ASP A 198 -7.87 -7.60 15.34
CA ASP A 198 -8.26 -6.75 14.24
C ASP A 198 -7.59 -7.23 12.94
N THR A 199 -8.30 -7.06 11.81
CA THR A 199 -7.76 -7.34 10.49
C THR A 199 -8.26 -6.37 9.43
N ALA A 200 -7.38 -6.01 8.51
CA ALA A 200 -7.70 -5.16 7.39
C ALA A 200 -6.94 -5.64 6.15
N GLY A 201 -7.59 -5.62 5.00
CA GLY A 201 -6.94 -5.99 3.74
C GLY A 201 -7.09 -4.89 2.71
N PHE A 202 -6.04 -4.63 1.93
CA PHE A 202 -6.06 -3.61 0.90
C PHE A 202 -6.67 -4.15 -0.39
N SER A 203 -7.82 -3.61 -0.82
CA SER A 203 -8.52 -4.05 -2.03
C SER A 203 -8.79 -5.57 -2.03
N VAL A 204 -8.17 -6.36 -2.91
CA VAL A 204 -8.32 -7.82 -2.94
C VAL A 204 -7.91 -8.49 -1.62
N GLY A 205 -6.99 -7.89 -0.84
CA GLY A 205 -6.61 -8.38 0.48
C GLY A 205 -7.78 -8.42 1.48
N GLU A 206 -8.87 -7.68 1.23
CA GLU A 206 -10.06 -7.71 2.10
C GLU A 206 -10.71 -9.11 2.14
N TYR A 207 -10.59 -9.89 1.07
CA TYR A 207 -11.08 -11.27 1.03
C TYR A 207 -10.24 -12.17 1.95
N ALA A 208 -8.91 -11.98 1.98
CA ALA A 208 -8.03 -12.66 2.92
C ALA A 208 -8.34 -12.29 4.38
N ALA A 209 -8.63 -11.01 4.65
CA ALA A 209 -9.07 -10.53 5.96
C ALA A 209 -10.39 -11.19 6.41
N LEU A 210 -11.34 -11.38 5.50
CA LEU A 210 -12.61 -12.07 5.78
C LEU A 210 -12.41 -13.57 6.06
N VAL A 211 -11.49 -14.23 5.36
CA VAL A 211 -11.14 -15.64 5.62
C VAL A 211 -10.51 -15.78 7.02
N LEU A 212 -9.53 -14.94 7.36
CA LEU A 212 -8.91 -14.95 8.70
C LEU A 212 -9.97 -14.77 9.79
N ALA A 213 -10.93 -13.88 9.56
CA ALA A 213 -11.98 -13.60 10.52
C ALA A 213 -13.07 -14.67 10.60
N GLY A 214 -12.97 -15.73 9.79
CA GLY A 214 -13.94 -16.83 9.73
C GLY A 214 -15.28 -16.42 9.12
N VAL A 215 -15.32 -15.34 8.33
CA VAL A 215 -16.56 -14.87 7.70
C VAL A 215 -16.87 -15.64 6.44
N ILE A 216 -15.85 -16.06 5.69
CA ILE A 216 -15.97 -16.78 4.43
C ILE A 216 -14.94 -17.92 4.39
N SER A 217 -15.30 -19.03 3.75
CA SER A 217 -14.37 -20.14 3.52
C SER A 217 -13.23 -19.72 2.58
N PHE A 218 -12.10 -20.42 2.64
CA PHE A 218 -10.99 -20.21 1.69
C PHE A 218 -11.46 -20.43 0.24
N GLN A 219 -12.20 -21.51 0.00
CA GLN A 219 -12.64 -21.94 -1.33
C GLN A 219 -13.60 -20.93 -1.94
N ASP A 220 -14.59 -20.45 -1.18
CA ASP A 220 -15.53 -19.45 -1.68
C ASP A 220 -14.84 -18.11 -1.89
N ALA A 221 -13.96 -17.69 -0.97
CA ALA A 221 -13.17 -16.48 -1.15
C ALA A 221 -12.30 -16.55 -2.41
N LEU A 222 -11.65 -17.68 -2.69
CA LEU A 222 -10.84 -17.85 -3.90
C LEU A 222 -11.70 -17.78 -5.17
N ARG A 223 -12.87 -18.43 -5.20
CA ARG A 223 -13.81 -18.36 -6.32
C ARG A 223 -14.30 -16.93 -6.56
N LEU A 224 -14.61 -16.20 -5.49
CA LEU A 224 -15.00 -14.80 -5.56
C LEU A 224 -13.85 -13.91 -6.03
N VAL A 225 -12.63 -14.11 -5.54
CA VAL A 225 -11.45 -13.36 -5.98
C VAL A 225 -11.18 -13.61 -7.46
N ASN A 226 -11.26 -14.86 -7.94
CA ASN A 226 -11.12 -15.20 -9.35
C ASN A 226 -12.21 -14.52 -10.21
N THR A 227 -13.46 -14.56 -9.74
CA THR A 227 -14.59 -13.89 -10.41
C THR A 227 -14.38 -12.38 -10.48
N ARG A 228 -14.04 -11.74 -9.35
CA ARG A 228 -13.69 -10.32 -9.26
C ARG A 228 -12.56 -9.96 -10.22
N ALA A 229 -11.51 -10.75 -10.27
CA ALA A 229 -10.34 -10.51 -11.12
C ALA A 229 -10.72 -10.52 -12.60
N LYS A 230 -11.55 -11.48 -13.04
CA LYS A 230 -12.09 -11.56 -14.41
C LYS A 230 -12.98 -10.37 -14.74
N LEU A 231 -13.97 -10.08 -13.90
CA LEU A 231 -14.90 -8.97 -14.12
C LEU A 231 -14.20 -7.61 -14.19
N MET A 232 -13.25 -7.35 -13.28
CA MET A 232 -12.46 -6.11 -13.31
C MET A 232 -11.55 -6.04 -14.53
N HIS A 233 -10.99 -7.18 -14.97
CA HIS A 233 -10.21 -7.23 -16.20
C HIS A 233 -11.08 -6.92 -17.44
N GLU A 234 -12.28 -7.46 -17.52
CA GLU A 234 -13.24 -7.19 -18.60
C GLU A 234 -13.65 -5.71 -18.64
N CYS A 235 -13.89 -5.09 -17.49
CA CYS A 235 -14.18 -3.65 -17.41
C CYS A 235 -13.03 -2.82 -17.98
N ASN A 236 -11.78 -3.19 -17.68
CA ASN A 236 -10.61 -2.49 -18.19
C ASN A 236 -10.42 -2.60 -19.71
N GLN A 237 -10.90 -3.68 -20.35
CA GLN A 237 -10.79 -3.82 -21.81
C GLN A 237 -11.69 -2.85 -22.58
N ARG A 238 -12.69 -2.25 -21.93
CA ARG A 238 -13.66 -1.35 -22.59
C ARG A 238 -13.06 0.02 -22.89
N ILE A 239 -12.26 0.55 -21.97
CA ILE A 239 -11.73 1.91 -22.04
C ILE A 239 -10.27 1.91 -21.65
N ALA A 240 -9.44 2.45 -22.52
CA ALA A 240 -8.03 2.69 -22.25
C ALA A 240 -7.89 3.67 -21.07
N SER A 241 -7.44 3.13 -19.94
CA SER A 241 -7.41 3.81 -18.65
C SER A 241 -6.25 3.31 -17.81
N GLY A 242 -6.00 3.95 -16.68
CA GLY A 242 -4.96 3.57 -15.76
C GLY A 242 -5.08 4.31 -14.44
N MET A 243 -4.01 4.29 -13.65
CA MET A 243 -3.99 4.91 -12.33
C MET A 243 -2.70 5.71 -12.13
N VAL A 244 -2.81 6.81 -11.39
CA VAL A 244 -1.70 7.70 -11.08
C VAL A 244 -1.70 8.02 -9.59
N THR A 245 -0.55 7.87 -8.95
CA THR A 245 -0.34 8.35 -7.57
C THR A 245 -0.10 9.84 -7.61
N VAL A 246 -0.85 10.59 -6.81
CA VAL A 246 -0.74 12.04 -6.68
C VAL A 246 -0.44 12.40 -5.22
N ARG A 247 0.66 13.11 -5.00
CA ARG A 247 1.00 13.72 -3.72
C ARG A 247 0.54 15.17 -3.69
N VAL A 248 -0.35 15.47 -2.75
CA VAL A 248 -0.98 16.76 -2.54
C VAL A 248 -0.51 17.42 -1.24
N SER A 249 -0.52 18.75 -1.25
CA SER A 249 -0.30 19.63 -0.10
C SER A 249 -1.57 20.46 0.15
N ALA A 250 -1.54 21.35 1.15
CA ALA A 250 -2.64 22.28 1.41
C ALA A 250 -2.92 23.24 0.23
N ALA A 251 -1.91 23.51 -0.62
CA ALA A 251 -2.05 24.36 -1.79
C ALA A 251 -2.54 23.60 -3.04
N SER A 252 -2.56 22.26 -3.00
CA SER A 252 -2.91 21.46 -4.17
C SER A 252 -4.40 21.49 -4.47
N ARG A 253 -4.74 21.66 -5.75
CA ARG A 253 -6.14 21.79 -6.21
C ARG A 253 -6.59 20.55 -6.99
N LEU A 254 -6.57 19.39 -6.31
CA LEU A 254 -6.82 18.10 -6.96
C LEU A 254 -8.25 17.98 -7.52
N ASP A 255 -9.26 18.45 -6.79
CA ASP A 255 -10.65 18.36 -7.25
C ASP A 255 -10.89 19.21 -8.51
N GLU A 256 -10.29 20.42 -8.58
CA GLU A 256 -10.27 21.26 -9.78
C GLU A 256 -9.56 20.55 -10.94
N ALA A 257 -8.35 20.01 -10.71
CA ALA A 257 -7.59 19.31 -11.75
C ALA A 257 -8.36 18.11 -12.32
N MET A 258 -9.05 17.35 -11.47
CA MET A 258 -9.87 16.22 -11.91
C MET A 258 -11.11 16.70 -12.68
N ALA A 259 -11.69 17.85 -12.33
CA ALA A 259 -12.80 18.43 -13.09
C ALA A 259 -12.36 18.87 -14.48
N ASP A 260 -11.28 19.64 -14.57
CA ASP A 260 -10.72 20.13 -15.83
C ASP A 260 -10.24 18.98 -16.73
N ALA A 261 -9.67 17.91 -16.14
CA ALA A 261 -9.31 16.69 -16.87
C ALA A 261 -10.53 16.02 -17.52
N ARG A 262 -11.66 15.94 -16.79
CA ARG A 262 -12.91 15.34 -17.29
C ARG A 262 -13.56 16.18 -18.36
N GLU A 263 -13.50 17.50 -18.24
CA GLU A 263 -13.96 18.43 -19.28
C GLU A 263 -13.18 18.21 -20.58
N LEU A 264 -11.84 18.20 -20.51
CA LEU A 264 -11.00 17.92 -21.68
C LEU A 264 -11.28 16.56 -22.33
N ALA A 265 -11.49 15.52 -21.52
CA ALA A 265 -11.86 14.20 -22.06
C ALA A 265 -13.21 14.25 -22.78
N SER A 266 -14.19 14.97 -22.22
CA SER A 266 -15.52 15.14 -22.81
C SER A 266 -15.47 15.93 -24.13
N GLU A 267 -14.67 16.99 -24.20
CA GLU A 267 -14.43 17.77 -25.42
C GLU A 267 -13.83 16.93 -26.54
N LYS A 268 -13.02 15.93 -26.19
CA LYS A 268 -12.43 14.96 -27.13
C LYS A 268 -13.36 13.79 -27.46
N GLY A 269 -14.56 13.73 -26.88
CA GLY A 269 -15.49 12.60 -27.03
C GLY A 269 -15.00 11.30 -26.37
N GLU A 270 -14.09 11.38 -25.40
CA GLU A 270 -13.64 10.25 -24.61
C GLU A 270 -14.48 10.12 -23.32
N GLU A 271 -14.61 8.89 -22.80
CA GLU A 271 -15.27 8.68 -21.51
C GLU A 271 -14.49 9.42 -20.40
N PRO A 272 -15.13 10.37 -19.69
CA PRO A 272 -14.42 11.31 -18.83
C PRO A 272 -14.17 10.75 -17.43
N ILE A 273 -13.40 9.66 -17.30
CA ILE A 273 -13.07 9.05 -15.99
C ILE A 273 -11.86 9.77 -15.39
N CYS A 274 -12.03 10.33 -14.20
CA CYS A 274 -10.95 10.88 -13.37
C CYS A 274 -11.46 10.98 -11.93
N GLU A 275 -11.20 9.95 -11.12
CA GLU A 275 -11.78 9.77 -9.79
C GLU A 275 -10.72 9.27 -8.81
N ILE A 276 -10.83 9.68 -7.54
CA ILE A 276 -9.99 9.12 -6.48
C ILE A 276 -10.36 7.65 -6.33
N ALA A 277 -9.39 6.77 -6.54
CA ALA A 277 -9.52 5.32 -6.42
C ALA A 277 -8.97 4.80 -5.07
N ASN A 278 -7.96 5.47 -4.50
CA ASN A 278 -7.38 5.06 -3.22
C ASN A 278 -6.97 6.29 -2.39
N PHE A 279 -7.31 6.28 -1.10
CA PHE A 279 -6.73 7.15 -0.09
C PHE A 279 -5.65 6.35 0.63
N LEU A 280 -4.36 6.63 0.42
CA LEU A 280 -3.27 5.80 0.95
C LEU A 280 -2.86 6.24 2.36
N PHE A 281 -2.45 7.50 2.50
CA PHE A 281 -2.06 8.16 3.74
C PHE A 281 -2.10 9.68 3.54
N CYS A 282 -1.84 10.45 4.59
CA CYS A 282 -1.97 11.91 4.57
C CYS A 282 -1.22 12.52 3.37
N GLY A 283 -1.96 13.26 2.54
CA GLY A 283 -1.42 13.91 1.36
C GLY A 283 -1.13 13.01 0.17
N VAL A 284 -1.42 11.70 0.19
CA VAL A 284 -1.18 10.81 -0.96
C VAL A 284 -2.42 10.03 -1.33
N LYS A 285 -2.83 10.19 -2.60
CA LYS A 285 -4.00 9.53 -3.20
C LYS A 285 -3.60 8.84 -4.49
N VAL A 286 -4.42 7.88 -4.91
CA VAL A 286 -4.36 7.32 -6.26
C VAL A 286 -5.61 7.73 -7.01
N VAL A 287 -5.45 8.26 -8.21
CA VAL A 287 -6.52 8.64 -9.12
C VAL A 287 -6.61 7.60 -10.22
N GLY A 288 -7.78 7.01 -10.41
CA GLY A 288 -8.10 6.20 -11.58
C GLY A 288 -8.67 7.10 -12.67
N ALA A 289 -8.11 7.05 -13.87
CA ALA A 289 -8.44 7.98 -14.94
C ALA A 289 -8.32 7.36 -16.33
N SER A 290 -9.09 7.90 -17.29
CA SER A 290 -8.91 7.63 -18.72
C SER A 290 -7.60 8.22 -19.23
N ASN A 291 -7.11 7.77 -20.39
CA ASN A 291 -5.81 8.17 -20.90
C ASN A 291 -5.63 9.69 -21.07
N THR A 292 -6.63 10.40 -21.60
CA THR A 292 -6.59 11.86 -21.68
C THR A 292 -6.51 12.51 -20.30
N CYS A 293 -7.32 12.06 -19.35
CA CYS A 293 -7.30 12.57 -17.99
C CYS A 293 -5.96 12.32 -17.28
N LEU A 294 -5.35 11.13 -17.47
CA LEU A 294 -4.03 10.81 -16.93
C LEU A 294 -2.97 11.77 -17.45
N LYS A 295 -2.93 11.96 -18.78
CA LYS A 295 -1.98 12.87 -19.42
C LYS A 295 -2.19 14.31 -18.94
N PHE A 296 -3.44 14.75 -18.79
CA PHE A 296 -3.74 16.07 -18.25
C PHE A 296 -3.15 16.28 -16.86
N LEU A 297 -3.33 15.31 -15.94
CA LEU A 297 -2.78 15.42 -14.58
C LEU A 297 -1.25 15.47 -14.56
N GLU A 298 -0.60 14.75 -15.48
CA GLU A 298 0.87 14.74 -15.65
C GLU A 298 1.38 16.08 -16.19
N ASP A 299 0.76 16.57 -17.27
CA ASP A 299 1.18 17.79 -17.95
C ASP A 299 0.90 19.06 -17.12
N ASN A 300 -0.01 18.99 -16.14
CA ASN A 300 -0.43 20.13 -15.32
C ASN A 300 -0.01 20.02 -13.84
N GLN A 301 1.01 19.21 -13.52
CA GLN A 301 1.49 19.01 -12.15
C GLN A 301 1.75 20.34 -11.41
N GLU A 302 2.47 21.26 -12.04
CA GLU A 302 2.84 22.56 -11.46
C GLU A 302 1.62 23.47 -11.28
N ARG A 303 0.74 23.54 -12.28
CA ARG A 303 -0.48 24.38 -12.28
C ARG A 303 -1.40 24.09 -11.09
N TYR A 304 -1.52 22.82 -10.71
CA TYR A 304 -2.36 22.40 -9.57
C TYR A 304 -1.56 22.14 -8.29
N ALA A 305 -0.29 22.56 -8.26
CA ALA A 305 0.61 22.46 -7.11
C ALA A 305 0.74 21.03 -6.55
N PHE A 306 0.79 20.03 -7.41
CA PHE A 306 1.07 18.64 -7.02
C PHE A 306 2.56 18.46 -6.77
N GLN A 307 2.91 17.77 -5.68
CA GLN A 307 4.32 17.52 -5.33
C GLN A 307 4.90 16.36 -6.15
N VAL A 308 4.09 15.35 -6.44
CA VAL A 308 4.46 14.16 -7.21
C VAL A 308 3.25 13.66 -7.99
N VAL A 309 3.45 13.32 -9.26
CA VAL A 309 2.50 12.58 -10.11
C VAL A 309 3.26 11.40 -10.71
N LYS A 310 2.85 10.16 -10.41
CA LYS A 310 3.53 8.94 -10.90
C LYS A 310 2.55 7.87 -11.35
N ARG A 311 2.64 7.42 -12.60
CA ARG A 311 1.81 6.31 -13.11
C ARG A 311 2.07 5.01 -12.35
N LEU A 312 1.00 4.26 -12.14
CA LEU A 312 1.05 2.88 -11.67
C LEU A 312 1.08 1.93 -12.88
N ALA A 313 1.87 0.85 -12.77
CA ALA A 313 1.93 -0.21 -13.78
C ALA A 313 0.72 -1.14 -13.66
N VAL A 314 -0.47 -0.61 -13.97
CA VAL A 314 -1.75 -1.31 -13.93
C VAL A 314 -2.52 -1.08 -15.21
N SER A 315 -3.38 -2.03 -15.56
CA SER A 315 -4.09 -2.09 -16.84
C SER A 315 -5.40 -1.28 -16.89
N GLY A 316 -5.81 -0.61 -15.81
CA GLY A 316 -7.03 0.18 -15.83
C GLY A 316 -7.32 0.95 -14.54
N ALA A 317 -8.35 1.78 -14.59
CA ALA A 317 -8.80 2.65 -13.51
C ALA A 317 -9.68 1.91 -12.47
N PHE A 318 -9.07 1.02 -11.68
CA PHE A 318 -9.77 0.29 -10.62
C PHE A 318 -10.37 1.20 -9.55
N HIS A 319 -11.40 0.72 -8.83
CA HIS A 319 -12.06 1.45 -7.74
C HIS A 319 -12.68 2.80 -8.16
N THR A 320 -13.04 2.91 -9.44
CA THR A 320 -13.81 4.01 -10.02
C THR A 320 -15.11 3.48 -10.62
N ARG A 321 -15.96 4.38 -11.12
CA ARG A 321 -17.19 3.98 -11.84
C ARG A 321 -16.94 3.09 -13.07
N LEU A 322 -15.71 3.04 -13.62
CA LEU A 322 -15.38 2.13 -14.71
C LEU A 322 -15.69 0.66 -14.35
N MET A 323 -15.66 0.34 -13.05
CA MET A 323 -15.92 -1.01 -12.56
C MET A 323 -17.41 -1.27 -12.29
N ASN A 324 -18.33 -0.36 -12.63
CA ASN A 324 -19.76 -0.51 -12.31
C ASN A 324 -20.39 -1.76 -12.94
N ASP A 325 -19.93 -2.16 -14.13
CA ASP A 325 -20.45 -3.34 -14.82
C ASP A 325 -20.08 -4.66 -14.11
N ALA A 326 -19.07 -4.64 -13.24
CA ALA A 326 -18.70 -5.77 -12.41
C ALA A 326 -19.62 -5.93 -11.18
N ILE A 327 -20.45 -4.94 -10.84
CA ILE A 327 -21.27 -4.93 -9.61
C ILE A 327 -22.32 -6.04 -9.62
N GLU A 328 -23.14 -6.13 -10.68
CA GLU A 328 -24.23 -7.11 -10.75
C GLU A 328 -23.69 -8.55 -10.85
N PRO A 329 -22.72 -8.85 -11.73
CA PRO A 329 -22.13 -10.20 -11.78
C PRO A 329 -21.45 -10.60 -10.47
N MET A 330 -20.80 -9.65 -9.77
CA MET A 330 -20.22 -9.93 -8.46
C MET A 330 -21.31 -10.19 -7.41
N ARG A 331 -22.40 -9.41 -7.42
CA ARG A 331 -23.53 -9.64 -6.51
C ARG A 331 -24.09 -11.04 -6.70
N ASP A 332 -24.23 -11.46 -7.96
CA ASP A 332 -24.71 -12.78 -8.34
C ASP A 332 -23.80 -13.89 -7.83
N ALA A 333 -22.47 -13.74 -8.00
CA ALA A 333 -21.48 -14.68 -7.47
C ALA A 333 -21.53 -14.76 -5.94
N LEU A 334 -21.80 -13.64 -5.25
CA LEU A 334 -21.87 -13.58 -3.80
C LEU A 334 -23.17 -14.16 -3.21
N ARG A 335 -24.24 -14.31 -4.01
CA ARG A 335 -25.51 -14.89 -3.53
C ARG A 335 -25.36 -16.32 -3.03
N GLY A 336 -24.51 -17.11 -3.69
CA GLY A 336 -24.28 -18.52 -3.35
C GLY A 336 -23.31 -18.74 -2.20
N VAL A 337 -22.74 -17.68 -1.62
CA VAL A 337 -21.70 -17.78 -0.60
C VAL A 337 -22.30 -17.65 0.79
N GLU A 338 -22.06 -18.67 1.61
CA GLU A 338 -22.41 -18.68 3.03
C GLU A 338 -21.45 -17.76 3.80
N LEU A 339 -22.01 -16.85 4.58
CA LEU A 339 -21.24 -15.96 5.44
C LEU A 339 -21.49 -16.27 6.91
N SER A 340 -20.43 -16.26 7.69
CA SER A 340 -20.45 -16.44 9.13
C SER A 340 -20.16 -15.14 9.88
N ALA A 341 -20.52 -15.10 11.16
CA ALA A 341 -20.23 -13.95 12.01
C ALA A 341 -18.72 -13.78 12.20
N PRO A 342 -18.18 -12.55 12.12
CA PRO A 342 -16.74 -12.32 12.26
C PRO A 342 -16.26 -12.65 13.68
N ARG A 343 -15.08 -13.25 13.79
CA ARG A 343 -14.40 -13.56 15.06
C ARG A 343 -13.44 -12.47 15.52
N VAL A 344 -13.05 -11.57 14.61
CA VAL A 344 -12.17 -10.41 14.86
C VAL A 344 -12.75 -9.15 14.23
N ASN A 345 -12.26 -7.97 14.61
CA ASN A 345 -12.72 -6.72 14.01
C ASN A 345 -12.19 -6.58 12.58
N ILE A 346 -13.07 -6.40 11.60
CA ILE A 346 -12.68 -6.30 10.18
C ILE A 346 -12.92 -4.87 9.70
N TYR A 347 -12.00 -4.30 8.93
CA TYR A 347 -12.13 -2.94 8.39
C TYR A 347 -12.51 -2.96 6.91
N ALA A 348 -13.60 -2.27 6.57
CA ALA A 348 -14.15 -2.26 5.22
C ALA A 348 -13.53 -1.14 4.36
N ASN A 349 -12.99 -1.47 3.20
CA ASN A 349 -12.35 -0.49 2.31
C ASN A 349 -13.32 0.58 1.79
N TYR A 350 -14.55 0.19 1.46
CA TYR A 350 -15.57 1.10 0.95
C TYR A 350 -15.96 2.21 1.94
N THR A 351 -16.14 1.83 3.21
CA THR A 351 -16.63 2.77 4.24
C THR A 351 -15.50 3.42 5.04
N GLY A 352 -14.31 2.81 5.08
CA GLY A 352 -13.20 3.22 5.95
C GLY A 352 -13.53 3.02 7.44
N LYS A 353 -14.42 2.07 7.76
CA LYS A 353 -14.94 1.79 9.11
C LYS A 353 -14.92 0.29 9.38
N ILE A 354 -15.06 -0.07 10.65
CA ILE A 354 -15.21 -1.46 11.07
C ILE A 354 -16.55 -2.00 10.53
N TYR A 355 -16.55 -3.23 10.03
CA TYR A 355 -17.75 -3.96 9.64
C TYR A 355 -18.73 -4.07 10.80
N GLY A 356 -20.01 -3.89 10.51
CA GLY A 356 -21.07 -4.20 11.48
C GLY A 356 -21.35 -5.70 11.54
N ARG A 357 -22.06 -6.15 12.57
CA ARG A 357 -22.42 -7.58 12.76
C ARG A 357 -23.43 -8.13 11.74
N LYS A 358 -24.09 -7.29 10.96
CA LYS A 358 -25.11 -7.72 9.99
C LYS A 358 -24.44 -8.24 8.71
N LEU A 359 -24.57 -9.53 8.43
CA LEU A 359 -23.97 -10.20 7.25
C LEU A 359 -24.39 -9.56 5.92
N ALA A 360 -25.65 -9.11 5.81
CA ALA A 360 -26.13 -8.38 4.63
C ALA A 360 -25.28 -7.14 4.32
N ARG A 361 -24.85 -6.40 5.36
CA ARG A 361 -23.96 -5.24 5.19
C ARG A 361 -22.55 -5.64 4.76
N ILE A 362 -22.08 -6.83 5.15
CA ILE A 362 -20.80 -7.36 4.68
C ILE A 362 -20.88 -7.59 3.18
N ARG A 363 -21.94 -8.25 2.71
CA ARG A 363 -22.21 -8.46 1.28
C ARG A 363 -22.27 -7.15 0.50
N ASP A 364 -23.08 -6.20 0.95
CA ASP A 364 -23.24 -4.91 0.28
C ASP A 364 -21.92 -4.13 0.17
N ASN A 365 -21.11 -4.16 1.22
CA ASN A 365 -19.82 -3.49 1.23
C ASN A 365 -18.84 -4.13 0.23
N LEU A 366 -18.77 -5.47 0.15
CA LEU A 366 -17.91 -6.17 -0.81
C LEU A 366 -18.28 -5.87 -2.26
N ILE A 367 -19.58 -5.80 -2.55
CA ILE A 367 -20.08 -5.44 -3.88
C ILE A 367 -19.70 -3.99 -4.21
N LYS A 368 -19.95 -3.05 -3.29
CA LYS A 368 -19.64 -1.62 -3.48
C LYS A 368 -18.14 -1.34 -3.52
N GLN A 369 -17.32 -2.18 -2.89
CA GLN A 369 -15.87 -2.05 -2.85
C GLN A 369 -15.24 -2.02 -4.25
N ILE A 370 -15.82 -2.73 -5.22
CA ILE A 370 -15.25 -2.88 -6.57
C ILE A 370 -15.18 -1.56 -7.32
N SER A 371 -16.21 -0.72 -7.23
CA SER A 371 -16.33 0.56 -7.95
C SER A 371 -16.18 1.80 -7.06
N SER A 372 -15.80 1.61 -5.81
CA SER A 372 -15.64 2.70 -4.85
C SER A 372 -14.21 2.80 -4.32
N PRO A 373 -13.77 4.00 -3.91
CA PRO A 373 -12.41 4.20 -3.43
C PRO A 373 -12.08 3.36 -2.20
N VAL A 374 -10.84 2.87 -2.17
CA VAL A 374 -10.24 2.21 -1.01
C VAL A 374 -9.83 3.28 0.02
N LYS A 375 -10.52 3.31 1.16
CA LYS A 375 -10.27 4.27 2.25
C LYS A 375 -9.19 3.79 3.23
N TRP A 376 -8.00 3.50 2.71
CA TRP A 376 -6.91 2.90 3.49
C TRP A 376 -6.34 3.86 4.54
N GLU A 377 -6.17 5.14 4.20
CA GLU A 377 -5.77 6.19 5.14
C GLU A 377 -6.70 6.20 6.37
N GLN A 378 -8.01 6.17 6.15
CA GLN A 378 -9.02 6.18 7.20
C GLN A 378 -8.94 4.92 8.07
N ILE A 379 -8.67 3.76 7.47
CA ILE A 379 -8.44 2.50 8.18
C ILE A 379 -7.19 2.60 9.06
N LEU A 380 -6.06 3.05 8.50
CA LEU A 380 -4.81 3.22 9.25
C LEU A 380 -4.97 4.20 10.42
N GLN A 381 -5.73 5.29 10.23
CA GLN A 381 -6.05 6.24 11.30
C GLN A 381 -6.88 5.61 12.42
N LEU A 382 -7.81 4.71 12.10
CA LEU A 382 -8.57 3.97 13.11
C LEU A 382 -7.71 2.97 13.85
N LEU A 383 -6.87 2.22 13.13
CA LEU A 383 -5.95 1.25 13.72
C LEU A 383 -4.91 1.94 14.62
N TYR A 384 -4.34 3.06 14.18
CA TYR A 384 -3.40 3.85 14.98
C TYR A 384 -4.00 4.27 16.33
N ARG A 385 -5.30 4.59 16.39
CA ARG A 385 -6.01 4.98 17.63
C ARG A 385 -6.20 3.84 18.63
N LYS A 386 -5.79 2.60 18.31
CA LYS A 386 -5.82 1.48 19.25
C LYS A 386 -4.72 1.53 20.32
N HIS A 387 -3.67 2.34 20.13
CA HIS A 387 -2.62 2.46 21.14
C HIS A 387 -3.17 2.94 22.50
N GLN A 388 -2.56 2.48 23.58
CA GLN A 388 -2.87 2.90 24.95
C GLN A 388 -1.56 3.24 25.65
N ASP A 389 -1.43 4.44 26.23
CA ASP A 389 -0.21 4.89 26.92
C ASP A 389 1.08 4.70 26.08
N TYR A 390 1.00 4.97 24.78
CA TYR A 390 2.08 4.75 23.80
C TYR A 390 2.52 3.30 23.60
N LYS A 391 1.77 2.32 24.11
CA LYS A 391 1.91 0.91 23.76
C LYS A 391 1.06 0.59 22.53
N PHE A 392 1.62 -0.19 21.61
CA PHE A 392 1.02 -0.52 20.33
C PHE A 392 0.84 -2.02 20.17
N PRO A 393 -0.20 -2.46 19.44
CA PRO A 393 -0.27 -3.83 18.98
C PRO A 393 0.80 -4.12 17.93
N THR A 394 1.08 -5.40 17.70
CA THR A 394 1.90 -5.83 16.56
C THR A 394 1.08 -5.69 15.27
N TYR A 395 1.61 -4.96 14.29
CA TYR A 395 1.02 -4.84 12.95
C TYR A 395 1.69 -5.86 12.05
N MET A 396 0.99 -6.94 11.71
CA MET A 396 1.55 -8.05 10.96
C MET A 396 1.03 -8.04 9.52
N GLU A 397 1.88 -7.71 8.54
CA GLU A 397 1.55 -7.84 7.12
C GLU A 397 1.76 -9.29 6.67
N ILE A 398 0.66 -9.97 6.37
CA ILE A 398 0.59 -11.39 6.05
C ILE A 398 0.36 -11.54 4.54
N GLY A 399 1.43 -11.87 3.81
CA GLY A 399 1.40 -11.98 2.35
C GLY A 399 2.64 -11.39 1.68
N PRO A 400 2.66 -11.37 0.34
CA PRO A 400 3.82 -10.93 -0.42
C PRO A 400 4.07 -9.42 -0.26
N GLY A 401 5.33 -9.01 -0.36
CA GLY A 401 5.72 -7.60 -0.30
C GLY A 401 5.69 -7.01 1.12
N ARG A 402 5.89 -5.68 1.19
CA ARG A 402 5.96 -4.90 2.45
C ARG A 402 5.30 -3.53 2.30
N GLN A 403 4.33 -3.43 1.39
CA GLN A 403 3.77 -2.15 0.96
C GLN A 403 2.90 -1.54 2.05
N LEU A 404 2.17 -2.36 2.82
CA LEU A 404 1.32 -1.86 3.90
C LEU A 404 2.16 -1.32 5.06
N GLY A 405 3.28 -1.96 5.38
CA GLY A 405 4.28 -1.42 6.31
C GLY A 405 4.86 -0.09 5.84
N ALA A 406 5.17 0.04 4.55
CA ALA A 406 5.63 1.29 3.95
C ALA A 406 4.57 2.40 4.03
N MET A 407 3.28 2.09 3.97
CA MET A 407 2.21 3.07 4.22
C MET A 407 2.03 3.36 5.71
N LEU A 408 2.17 2.36 6.58
CA LEU A 408 2.06 2.51 8.03
C LEU A 408 3.09 3.48 8.58
N VAL A 409 4.34 3.43 8.12
CA VAL A 409 5.40 4.35 8.57
C VAL A 409 5.10 5.81 8.21
N GLN A 410 4.38 6.06 7.11
CA GLN A 410 3.96 7.42 6.72
C GLN A 410 2.87 7.97 7.63
N VAL A 411 2.07 7.08 8.25
CA VAL A 411 1.07 7.48 9.24
C VAL A 411 1.69 7.60 10.62
N SER A 412 2.51 6.63 11.03
CA SER A 412 3.17 6.65 12.34
C SER A 412 4.44 5.82 12.38
N LYS A 413 5.58 6.50 12.54
CA LYS A 413 6.87 5.85 12.86
C LYS A 413 6.83 5.06 14.17
N LYS A 414 5.99 5.45 15.14
CA LYS A 414 5.84 4.74 16.42
C LYS A 414 5.14 3.39 16.22
N ALA A 415 4.01 3.38 15.49
CA ALA A 415 3.32 2.13 15.16
C ALA A 415 4.19 1.19 14.30
N TYR A 416 4.94 1.75 13.35
CA TYR A 416 5.84 0.98 12.49
C TYR A 416 6.97 0.27 13.25
N LYS A 417 7.36 0.72 14.45
CA LYS A 417 8.33 -0.03 15.28
C LYS A 417 7.81 -1.42 15.71
N HIS A 418 6.50 -1.63 15.65
CA HIS A 418 5.82 -2.88 15.97
C HIS A 418 5.30 -3.58 14.71
N TYR A 419 5.86 -3.25 13.54
CA TYR A 419 5.51 -3.88 12.27
C TYR A 419 6.35 -5.14 12.01
N GLU A 420 5.67 -6.21 11.62
CA GLU A 420 6.28 -7.46 11.16
C GLU A 420 5.70 -7.84 9.80
N ASN A 421 6.46 -8.58 8.99
CA ASN A 421 5.97 -9.15 7.74
C ASN A 421 6.22 -10.65 7.73
N ILE A 422 5.16 -11.40 7.44
CA ILE A 422 5.21 -12.84 7.18
C ILE A 422 5.05 -13.01 5.67
N ALA A 423 6.18 -13.19 4.99
CA ALA A 423 6.22 -13.39 3.55
C ALA A 423 6.12 -14.90 3.21
N PRO A 424 5.34 -15.27 2.18
CA PRO A 424 5.15 -16.65 1.73
C PRO A 424 6.31 -17.19 0.88
#